data_AF-A0A127VBN5-F1
#
_entry.id   AF-A0A127VBN5-F1
#
_cell.length_a   1.000
_cell.length_b   1.000
_cell.length_c   1.000
_cell.angle_alpha   90.00
_cell.angle_beta   90.00
_cell.angle_gamma   90.00
#
_symmetry.space_group_name_H-M   'P 1'
#
loop_
_entity.id
_entity.type
_entity.pdbx_description
1 polymer ?
#
loop_
_entity_poly.entity_id
_entity_poly.type
_entity_poly.pdbx_seq_one_letter_code
_entity_poly.pdbx_strand_id
1 'polypeptide(L)'
;MNIIADNLYGKFSISPLINELINSRPFERLQRIHQGGGIFLVNPKLTLTRHEHSIGVMLLIKLLGGTEIEQAAGLLHDISHTAFSHVIDYVFEHAGEDYHEEIYHRILNNSEIPEILSKHGYTLSQLTAQDFNILEQPLPNLCADRVDYALRDLFYAGFINKKEVKDFISAISIHEGRIMLTSIAAAKWFKSKFEILNKDYFAKKEHLYANEKLTAIIKQLLSEKAITTADFEKDDTQLLKLIENTVAGKQRIEEIKKLQDFEAYTPGFNLKDRVVDPELYIGGKYARLSAV
;
A
#
# COMPACT_ATOMS: atom_id res chain seq x y z
N MET A 1 23.13 -6.50 15.76
CA MET A 1 22.70 -5.64 14.64
C MET A 1 21.51 -6.31 13.99
N ASN A 2 20.37 -5.64 13.94
CA ASN A 2 19.17 -6.15 13.27
C ASN A 2 19.26 -5.77 11.79
N ILE A 3 19.19 -6.77 10.91
CA ILE A 3 19.30 -6.58 9.46
C ILE A 3 18.01 -7.06 8.84
N ILE A 4 17.41 -6.23 7.99
CA ILE A 4 16.29 -6.60 7.14
C ILE A 4 16.74 -6.70 5.69
N ALA A 5 16.16 -7.64 4.95
CA ALA A 5 16.40 -7.82 3.52
C ALA A 5 15.08 -7.59 2.78
N ASP A 6 15.09 -6.67 1.83
CA ASP A 6 13.98 -6.39 0.94
C ASP A 6 14.35 -6.75 -0.50
N ASN A 7 13.36 -7.22 -1.25
CA ASN A 7 13.55 -7.75 -2.60
C ASN A 7 13.91 -6.67 -3.63
N LEU A 8 13.48 -5.43 -3.40
CA LEU A 8 13.70 -4.27 -4.26
C LEU A 8 14.90 -3.43 -3.80
N TYR A 9 14.98 -3.13 -2.51
CA TYR A 9 15.96 -2.18 -1.98
C TYR A 9 17.22 -2.83 -1.41
N GLY A 10 17.22 -4.14 -1.17
CA GLY A 10 18.36 -4.87 -0.65
C GLY A 10 18.41 -4.92 0.87
N LYS A 11 19.61 -4.90 1.48
CA LYS A 11 19.80 -5.13 2.91
C LYS A 11 20.08 -3.84 3.66
N PHE A 12 19.40 -3.64 4.79
CA PHE A 12 19.58 -2.47 5.64
C PHE A 12 19.71 -2.87 7.11
N SER A 13 20.54 -2.13 7.86
CA SER A 13 20.50 -2.17 9.31
C SER A 13 19.34 -1.30 9.81
N ILE A 14 18.59 -1.82 10.79
CA ILE A 14 17.47 -1.11 11.41
C ILE A 14 17.74 -0.85 12.88
N SER A 15 17.13 0.21 13.41
CA SER A 15 17.28 0.56 14.81
C SER A 15 16.49 -0.37 15.73
N PRO A 16 16.75 -0.36 17.05
CA PRO A 16 15.96 -1.12 18.02
C PRO A 16 14.47 -0.78 17.98
N LEU A 17 14.10 0.50 17.83
CA LEU A 17 12.70 0.93 17.69
C LEU A 17 12.03 0.27 16.50
N ILE A 18 12.61 0.42 15.30
CA ILE A 18 12.04 -0.13 14.07
C ILE A 18 11.93 -1.65 14.16
N ASN A 19 12.95 -2.32 14.72
CA ASN A 19 12.90 -3.76 14.93
C ASN A 19 11.75 -4.16 15.86
N GLU A 20 11.53 -3.45 16.96
CA GLU A 20 10.44 -3.77 17.90
C GLU A 20 9.06 -3.51 17.28
N LEU A 21 8.90 -2.42 16.51
CA LEU A 21 7.66 -2.15 15.77
C LEU A 21 7.35 -3.24 14.73
N ILE A 22 8.35 -3.73 13.99
CA ILE A 22 8.17 -4.80 13.01
C ILE A 22 7.68 -6.10 13.66
N ASN A 23 8.12 -6.39 14.88
CA ASN A 23 7.72 -7.58 15.63
C ASN A 23 6.47 -7.35 16.50
N SER A 24 5.79 -6.20 16.37
CA SER A 24 4.54 -5.94 17.08
C SER A 24 3.37 -6.69 16.43
N ARG A 25 2.42 -7.17 17.23
CA ARG A 25 1.24 -7.89 16.72
C ARG A 25 0.43 -7.11 15.68
N PRO A 26 0.14 -5.80 15.84
CA PRO A 26 -0.64 -5.08 14.83
C PRO A 26 0.13 -4.94 13.51
N PHE A 27 1.46 -4.88 13.53
CA PHE A 27 2.26 -4.83 12.29
C PHE A 27 2.39 -6.22 11.64
N GLU A 28 2.63 -7.28 12.42
CA GLU A 28 2.65 -8.66 11.91
C GLU A 28 1.33 -9.06 11.25
N ARG A 29 0.19 -8.50 11.69
CA ARG A 29 -1.14 -8.69 11.05
C ARG A 29 -1.08 -8.37 9.55
N LEU A 30 -0.34 -7.34 9.16
CA LEU A 30 -0.24 -6.90 7.77
C LEU A 30 0.36 -7.96 6.84
N GLN A 31 1.06 -8.98 7.36
CA GLN A 31 1.58 -10.11 6.55
C GLN A 31 0.45 -10.96 5.95
N ARG A 32 -0.78 -10.82 6.47
CA ARG A 32 -1.96 -11.55 6.02
C ARG A 32 -3.01 -10.61 5.41
N ILE A 33 -2.61 -9.40 5.04
CA ILE A 33 -3.46 -8.43 4.33
C ILE A 33 -2.83 -8.15 2.98
N HIS A 34 -3.51 -8.57 1.91
CA HIS A 34 -3.04 -8.36 0.55
C HIS A 34 -3.17 -6.90 0.13
N GLN A 35 -2.12 -6.35 -0.48
CA GLN A 35 -2.08 -4.99 -1.01
C GLN A 35 -3.23 -4.76 -2.01
N GLY A 36 -3.37 -5.69 -2.95
CA GLY A 36 -4.37 -5.64 -4.03
C GLY A 36 -5.79 -6.08 -3.65
N GLY A 37 -6.08 -6.30 -2.36
CA GLY A 37 -7.36 -6.81 -1.91
C GLY A 37 -7.64 -8.24 -2.40
N GLY A 38 -8.77 -8.46 -3.06
CA GLY A 38 -9.20 -9.76 -3.58
C GLY A 38 -8.51 -10.23 -4.87
N ILE A 39 -7.54 -9.48 -5.42
CA ILE A 39 -6.84 -9.84 -6.68
C ILE A 39 -6.23 -11.25 -6.65
N PHE A 40 -5.72 -11.69 -5.49
CA PHE A 40 -5.11 -13.02 -5.35
C PHE A 40 -6.09 -14.17 -5.66
N LEU A 41 -7.40 -13.94 -5.57
CA LEU A 41 -8.43 -14.94 -5.89
C LEU A 41 -8.42 -15.32 -7.38
N VAL A 42 -8.08 -14.38 -8.27
CA VAL A 42 -8.01 -14.62 -9.72
C VAL A 42 -6.58 -14.75 -10.22
N ASN A 43 -5.61 -14.22 -9.48
CA ASN A 43 -4.19 -14.34 -9.79
C ASN A 43 -3.37 -14.69 -8.54
N PRO A 44 -3.22 -15.99 -8.21
CA PRO A 44 -2.55 -16.44 -6.98
C PRO A 44 -1.03 -16.16 -6.95
N LYS A 45 -0.46 -15.55 -8.00
CA LYS A 45 0.92 -15.08 -8.01
C LYS A 45 1.08 -13.67 -7.45
N LEU A 46 -0.01 -12.89 -7.42
CA LEU A 46 -0.03 -11.53 -6.87
C LEU A 46 -0.39 -11.57 -5.39
N THR A 47 0.61 -11.89 -4.58
CA THR A 47 0.46 -12.09 -3.12
C THR A 47 1.15 -10.99 -2.31
N LEU A 48 1.40 -9.83 -2.92
CA LEU A 48 2.02 -8.71 -2.20
C LEU A 48 1.14 -8.31 -1.01
N THR A 49 1.78 -8.06 0.13
CA THR A 49 1.09 -7.71 1.38
C THR A 49 1.41 -6.29 1.82
N ARG A 50 0.51 -5.70 2.61
CA ARG A 50 0.71 -4.41 3.27
C ARG A 50 1.98 -4.38 4.13
N HIS A 51 2.37 -5.52 4.70
CA HIS A 51 3.59 -5.66 5.49
C HIS A 51 4.86 -5.43 4.66
N GLU A 52 4.95 -6.08 3.50
CA GLU A 52 6.10 -5.93 2.62
C GLU A 52 6.20 -4.51 2.05
N HIS A 53 5.05 -3.93 1.66
CA HIS A 53 4.98 -2.53 1.23
C HIS A 53 5.41 -1.57 2.35
N SER A 54 4.89 -1.71 3.57
CA SER A 54 5.24 -0.85 4.71
C SER A 54 6.73 -0.92 5.08
N ILE A 55 7.35 -2.11 5.01
CA ILE A 55 8.81 -2.25 5.15
C ILE A 55 9.51 -1.50 4.02
N GLY A 56 9.02 -1.64 2.79
CA GLY A 56 9.52 -0.92 1.63
C GLY A 56 9.53 0.60 1.81
N VAL A 57 8.41 1.17 2.23
CA VAL A 57 8.26 2.61 2.52
C VAL A 57 9.25 3.06 3.59
N MET A 58 9.34 2.34 4.71
CA MET A 58 10.29 2.63 5.78
C MET A 58 11.75 2.60 5.27
N LEU A 59 12.12 1.61 4.46
CA LEU A 59 13.46 1.50 3.89
C LEU A 59 13.76 2.60 2.88
N LEU A 60 12.78 3.01 2.08
CA LEU A 60 12.92 4.11 1.14
C LEU A 60 13.13 5.43 1.88
N ILE A 61 12.34 5.71 2.93
CA ILE A 61 12.54 6.87 3.81
C ILE A 61 13.95 6.86 4.40
N LYS A 62 14.39 5.71 4.93
CA LYS A 62 15.74 5.56 5.47
C LYS A 62 16.82 5.85 4.43
N LEU A 63 16.68 5.28 3.22
CA LEU A 63 17.62 5.48 2.11
C LEU A 63 17.72 6.96 1.71
N LEU A 64 16.61 7.69 1.82
CA LEU A 64 16.50 9.10 1.49
C LEU A 64 16.91 10.04 2.63
N GLY A 65 17.36 9.50 3.77
CA GLY A 65 17.86 10.28 4.91
C GLY A 65 16.78 10.74 5.88
N GLY A 66 15.58 10.16 5.83
CA GLY A 66 14.51 10.44 6.78
C GLY A 66 14.88 10.08 8.22
N THR A 67 14.29 10.81 9.16
CA THR A 67 14.54 10.61 10.60
C THR A 67 14.05 9.24 11.09
N GLU A 68 14.50 8.79 12.26
CA GLU A 68 14.02 7.51 12.82
C GLU A 68 12.50 7.53 13.08
N ILE A 69 11.95 8.67 13.51
CA ILE A 69 10.51 8.80 13.72
C ILE A 69 9.73 8.85 12.40
N GLU A 70 10.29 9.43 11.34
CA GLU A 70 9.70 9.38 9.99
C GLU A 70 9.75 7.97 9.41
N GLN A 71 10.84 7.22 9.66
CA GLN A 71 10.91 5.80 9.34
C GLN A 71 9.83 4.99 10.08
N ALA A 72 9.60 5.28 11.36
CA ALA A 72 8.53 4.65 12.14
C ALA A 72 7.14 5.03 11.60
N ALA A 73 6.92 6.29 11.23
CA ALA A 73 5.68 6.74 10.62
C ALA A 73 5.43 6.03 9.29
N GLY A 74 6.43 5.93 8.42
CA GLY A 74 6.30 5.20 7.15
C GLY A 74 6.18 3.69 7.32
N LEU A 75 6.75 3.11 8.37
CA LEU A 75 6.48 1.72 8.71
C LEU A 75 5.02 1.52 9.11
N LEU A 76 4.43 2.47 9.83
CA LEU A 76 3.12 2.30 10.44
C LEU A 76 1.98 2.94 9.63
N HIS A 77 2.25 3.63 8.52
CA HIS A 77 1.23 4.39 7.76
C HIS A 77 0.02 3.54 7.37
N ASP A 78 0.27 2.27 7.03
CA ASP A 78 -0.74 1.30 6.60
C ASP A 78 -1.27 0.38 7.72
N ILE A 79 -0.89 0.62 8.98
CA ILE A 79 -1.23 -0.27 10.11
C ILE A 79 -2.74 -0.44 10.34
N SER A 80 -3.55 0.48 9.83
CA SER A 80 -5.00 0.49 9.93
C SER A 80 -5.70 -0.15 8.74
N HIS A 81 -4.98 -0.55 7.69
CA HIS A 81 -5.63 -1.29 6.61
C HIS A 81 -6.31 -2.54 7.14
N THR A 82 -7.53 -2.73 6.66
CA THR A 82 -8.40 -3.85 7.01
C THR A 82 -8.19 -5.04 6.07
N ALA A 83 -8.80 -6.17 6.42
CA ALA A 83 -8.89 -7.32 5.53
C ALA A 83 -9.35 -6.90 4.13
N PHE A 84 -8.60 -7.36 3.12
CA PHE A 84 -8.71 -7.04 1.71
C PHE A 84 -8.47 -5.57 1.35
N SER A 85 -7.73 -4.83 2.16
CA SER A 85 -7.30 -3.47 1.86
C SER A 85 -8.49 -2.56 1.50
N HIS A 86 -8.53 -2.00 0.29
CA HIS A 86 -9.55 -1.03 -0.14
C HIS A 86 -10.92 -1.64 -0.44
N VAL A 87 -11.09 -2.96 -0.31
CA VAL A 87 -12.42 -3.57 -0.48
C VAL A 87 -13.43 -2.99 0.53
N ILE A 88 -12.99 -2.62 1.73
CA ILE A 88 -13.86 -1.96 2.71
C ILE A 88 -14.41 -0.62 2.21
N ASP A 89 -13.60 0.15 1.47
CA ASP A 89 -13.99 1.45 0.93
C ASP A 89 -15.15 1.27 -0.06
N TYR A 90 -15.10 0.24 -0.90
CA TYR A 90 -16.19 -0.08 -1.84
C TYR A 90 -17.43 -0.67 -1.15
N VAL A 91 -17.25 -1.38 -0.03
CA VAL A 91 -18.35 -1.90 0.79
C VAL A 91 -19.15 -0.76 1.43
N PHE A 92 -18.47 0.28 1.92
CA PHE A 92 -19.11 1.42 2.57
C PHE A 92 -19.27 2.66 1.69
N GLU A 93 -18.90 2.56 0.41
CA GLU A 93 -19.02 3.63 -0.59
C GLU A 93 -18.19 4.88 -0.23
N HIS A 94 -17.02 4.68 0.40
CA HIS A 94 -16.02 5.72 0.65
C HIS A 94 -15.25 6.03 -0.64
N ALA A 95 -15.72 7.04 -1.37
CA ALA A 95 -15.13 7.43 -2.66
C ALA A 95 -13.67 7.92 -2.57
N GLY A 96 -13.20 8.30 -1.37
CA GLY A 96 -11.82 8.77 -1.13
C GLY A 96 -10.77 7.64 -1.05
N GLU A 97 -11.23 6.40 -0.85
CA GLU A 97 -10.41 5.25 -0.43
C GLU A 97 -9.67 5.50 0.92
N ASP A 98 -10.35 6.15 1.87
CA ASP A 98 -9.80 6.76 3.09
C ASP A 98 -10.31 6.13 4.40
N TYR A 99 -11.05 5.02 4.37
CA TYR A 99 -11.57 4.38 5.61
C TYR A 99 -10.45 4.00 6.60
N HIS A 100 -9.31 3.58 6.09
CA HIS A 100 -8.15 3.23 6.89
C HIS A 100 -7.56 4.46 7.63
N GLU A 101 -7.66 5.66 7.07
CA GLU A 101 -7.25 6.91 7.72
C GLU A 101 -8.20 7.24 8.89
N GLU A 102 -9.52 7.06 8.71
CA GLU A 102 -10.53 7.33 9.75
C GLU A 102 -10.30 6.50 11.01
N ILE A 103 -9.86 5.24 10.86
CA ILE A 103 -9.62 4.35 11.99
C ILE A 103 -8.15 4.36 12.48
N TYR A 104 -7.26 5.08 11.80
CA TYR A 104 -5.81 5.05 12.03
C TYR A 104 -5.43 5.32 13.50
N HIS A 105 -5.87 6.47 14.03
CA HIS A 105 -5.58 6.84 15.41
C HIS A 105 -6.17 5.86 16.43
N ARG A 106 -7.36 5.30 16.16
CA ARG A 106 -7.98 4.30 17.04
C ARG A 106 -7.16 3.02 17.08
N ILE A 107 -6.71 2.53 15.92
CA ILE A 107 -5.89 1.32 15.81
C ILE A 107 -4.55 1.51 16.54
N LEU A 108 -3.89 2.66 16.33
CA LEU A 108 -2.65 2.97 17.03
C LEU A 108 -2.82 3.04 18.55
N ASN A 109 -3.80 3.82 19.03
CA ASN A 109 -4.04 4.02 20.46
C ASN A 109 -4.40 2.72 21.20
N ASN A 110 -5.12 1.81 20.54
CA ASN A 110 -5.59 0.55 21.13
C ASN A 110 -4.63 -0.63 20.91
N SER A 111 -3.36 -0.34 20.63
CA SER A 111 -2.33 -1.34 20.35
C SER A 111 -1.13 -1.21 21.29
N GLU A 112 -0.11 -2.05 21.10
CA GLU A 112 1.16 -1.96 21.83
C GLU A 112 2.10 -0.87 21.28
N ILE A 113 1.74 -0.21 20.18
CA ILE A 113 2.57 0.81 19.53
C ILE A 113 2.92 2.00 20.45
N PRO A 114 1.99 2.59 21.23
CA PRO A 114 2.32 3.70 22.11
C PRO A 114 3.34 3.32 23.19
N GLU A 115 3.25 2.10 23.72
CA GLU A 115 4.20 1.57 24.71
C GLU A 115 5.59 1.38 24.09
N ILE A 116 5.65 0.78 22.89
CA ILE A 116 6.90 0.62 22.14
C ILE A 116 7.54 1.98 21.87
N LEU A 117 6.78 2.97 21.36
CA LEU A 117 7.29 4.32 21.11
C LEU A 117 7.87 4.93 22.40
N SER A 118 7.13 4.86 23.51
CA SER A 118 7.56 5.41 24.80
C SER A 118 8.85 4.78 25.31
N LYS A 119 9.01 3.46 25.14
CA LYS A 119 10.22 2.74 25.54
C LYS A 119 11.47 3.24 24.80
N HIS A 120 11.33 3.70 23.57
CA HIS A 120 12.41 4.25 22.75
C HIS A 120 12.49 5.78 22.79
N GLY A 121 11.77 6.44 23.70
CA GLY A 121 11.86 7.89 23.90
C GLY A 121 11.03 8.73 22.93
N TYR A 122 10.08 8.12 22.23
CA TYR A 122 9.13 8.81 21.34
C TYR A 122 7.72 8.77 21.91
N THR A 123 6.87 9.64 21.39
CA THR A 123 5.45 9.71 21.73
C THR A 123 4.61 9.46 20.49
N LEU A 124 3.37 9.01 20.69
CA LEU A 124 2.42 8.87 19.59
C LEU A 124 2.18 10.21 18.87
N SER A 125 2.16 11.32 19.61
CA SER A 125 2.02 12.65 19.02
C SER A 125 3.17 13.00 18.07
N GLN A 126 4.42 12.61 18.38
CA GLN A 126 5.54 12.83 17.45
C GLN A 126 5.40 12.00 16.18
N LEU A 127 4.78 10.81 16.26
CA LEU A 127 4.50 9.98 15.09
C LEU A 127 3.37 10.56 14.22
N THR A 128 2.37 11.22 14.81
CA THR A 128 1.16 11.61 14.07
C THR A 128 1.03 13.10 13.78
N ALA A 129 1.75 13.99 14.47
CA ALA A 129 1.60 15.45 14.34
C ALA A 129 2.66 16.09 13.43
N GLN A 130 3.58 15.31 12.87
CA GLN A 130 4.66 15.81 12.02
C GLN A 130 4.28 15.70 10.54
N ASP A 131 4.59 16.75 9.77
CA ASP A 131 4.54 16.72 8.32
C ASP A 131 5.76 15.97 7.78
N PHE A 132 5.60 14.66 7.61
CA PHE A 132 6.64 13.78 7.07
C PHE A 132 6.66 13.84 5.54
N ASN A 133 7.33 14.87 5.01
CA ASN A 133 7.36 15.19 3.59
C ASN A 133 7.97 14.08 2.71
N ILE A 134 8.84 13.22 3.24
CA ILE A 134 9.38 12.08 2.49
C ILE A 134 8.32 10.98 2.40
N LEU A 135 7.62 10.71 3.52
CA LEU A 135 6.58 9.68 3.60
C LEU A 135 5.43 9.97 2.63
N GLU A 136 4.84 11.15 2.73
CA GLU A 136 3.61 11.49 2.03
C GLU A 136 3.65 12.89 1.42
N GLN A 137 3.06 13.01 0.23
CA GLN A 137 2.85 14.27 -0.49
C GLN A 137 1.55 14.18 -1.29
N PRO A 138 0.82 15.30 -1.42
CA PRO A 138 -0.33 15.36 -2.32
C PRO A 138 0.09 15.09 -3.76
N LEU A 139 -0.82 14.51 -4.53
CA LEU A 139 -0.65 14.42 -5.99
C LEU A 139 -0.47 15.83 -6.59
N PRO A 140 0.36 15.98 -7.64
CA PRO A 140 1.00 14.92 -8.41
C PRO A 140 2.46 14.65 -7.99
N ASN A 141 2.87 15.06 -6.79
CA ASN A 141 4.25 14.94 -6.31
C ASN A 141 4.62 13.48 -6.03
N LEU A 142 5.91 13.18 -5.88
CA LEU A 142 6.37 11.88 -5.41
C LEU A 142 6.48 11.88 -3.87
N CYS A 143 6.16 10.74 -3.27
CA CYS A 143 6.39 10.43 -1.87
C CYS A 143 6.82 8.97 -1.73
N ALA A 144 7.33 8.56 -0.56
CA ALA A 144 7.89 7.23 -0.37
C ALA A 144 6.83 6.12 -0.48
N ASP A 145 5.62 6.35 0.04
CA ASP A 145 4.47 5.47 -0.17
C ASP A 145 4.24 5.22 -1.68
N ARG A 146 4.04 6.32 -2.43
CA ARG A 146 3.75 6.28 -3.86
C ARG A 146 4.83 5.65 -4.72
N VAL A 147 6.08 5.92 -4.38
CA VAL A 147 7.22 5.33 -5.08
C VAL A 147 7.29 3.84 -4.77
N ASP A 148 7.09 3.41 -3.51
CA ASP A 148 7.17 1.99 -3.16
C ASP A 148 6.05 1.18 -3.81
N TYR A 149 4.78 1.54 -3.62
CA TYR A 149 3.70 0.72 -4.18
C TYR A 149 3.82 0.64 -5.70
N ALA A 150 4.20 1.75 -6.37
CA ALA A 150 4.33 1.75 -7.82
C ALA A 150 5.43 0.80 -8.29
N LEU A 151 6.63 0.88 -7.71
CA LEU A 151 7.72 -0.03 -8.10
C LEU A 151 7.42 -1.48 -7.71
N ARG A 152 6.80 -1.70 -6.55
CA ARG A 152 6.54 -3.03 -6.03
C ARG A 152 5.43 -3.74 -6.78
N ASP A 153 4.29 -3.10 -7.00
CA ASP A 153 3.20 -3.68 -7.77
C ASP A 153 3.63 -3.97 -9.21
N LEU A 154 4.33 -3.03 -9.86
CA LEU A 154 4.86 -3.25 -11.21
C LEU A 154 5.88 -4.39 -11.27
N PHE A 155 6.73 -4.52 -10.26
CA PHE A 155 7.71 -5.59 -10.19
C PHE A 155 7.03 -6.97 -10.01
N TYR A 156 6.10 -7.09 -9.07
CA TYR A 156 5.37 -8.34 -8.83
C TYR A 156 4.46 -8.72 -10.00
N ALA A 157 3.90 -7.73 -10.70
CA ALA A 157 3.13 -7.94 -11.92
C ALA A 157 4.00 -8.18 -13.18
N GLY A 158 5.32 -8.08 -13.08
CA GLY A 158 6.26 -8.39 -14.17
C GLY A 158 6.42 -7.28 -15.22
N PHE A 159 5.98 -6.06 -14.94
CA PHE A 159 6.10 -4.90 -15.84
C PHE A 159 7.48 -4.22 -15.77
N ILE A 160 8.22 -4.43 -14.68
CA ILE A 160 9.58 -3.94 -14.48
C ILE A 160 10.45 -5.01 -13.82
N ASN A 161 11.76 -4.86 -13.94
CA ASN A 161 12.74 -5.73 -13.28
C ASN A 161 13.59 -4.98 -12.24
N LYS A 162 14.38 -5.73 -11.45
CA LYS A 162 15.22 -5.17 -10.38
C LYS A 162 16.25 -4.14 -10.85
N LYS A 163 16.76 -4.27 -12.08
CA LYS A 163 17.73 -3.30 -12.62
C LYS A 163 17.03 -1.95 -12.84
N GLU A 164 15.84 -1.96 -13.43
CA GLU A 164 15.05 -0.74 -13.63
C GLU A 164 14.73 -0.04 -12.30
N VAL A 165 14.32 -0.81 -11.28
CA VAL A 165 14.10 -0.29 -9.92
C VAL A 165 15.36 0.39 -9.38
N LYS A 166 16.51 -0.30 -9.44
CA LYS A 166 17.78 0.25 -8.96
C LYS A 166 18.19 1.52 -9.71
N ASP A 167 18.04 1.52 -11.03
CA ASP A 167 18.37 2.67 -11.87
C ASP A 167 17.48 3.88 -11.52
N PHE A 168 16.17 3.67 -11.31
CA PHE A 168 15.25 4.72 -10.88
C PHE A 168 15.59 5.26 -9.49
N ILE A 169 15.81 4.39 -8.50
CA ILE A 169 16.19 4.80 -7.15
C ILE A 169 17.49 5.64 -7.16
N SER A 170 18.45 5.30 -8.03
CA SER A 170 19.69 6.07 -8.17
C SER A 170 19.50 7.48 -8.73
N ALA A 171 18.35 7.74 -9.36
CA ALA A 171 17.99 9.05 -9.89
C ALA A 171 17.21 9.90 -8.89
N ILE A 172 16.82 9.36 -7.73
CA ILE A 172 16.12 10.12 -6.69
C ILE A 172 17.10 10.97 -5.88
N SER A 173 16.66 12.19 -5.54
CA SER A 173 17.32 13.10 -4.60
C SER A 173 16.28 13.74 -3.68
N ILE A 174 16.70 14.12 -2.47
CA ILE A 174 15.88 14.94 -1.57
C ILE A 174 16.30 16.40 -1.68
N HIS A 175 15.34 17.28 -1.92
CA HIS A 175 15.51 18.72 -1.86
C HIS A 175 14.38 19.33 -1.03
N GLU A 176 14.71 20.04 0.05
CA GLU A 176 13.73 20.61 0.99
C GLU A 176 12.71 19.58 1.52
N GLY A 177 13.18 18.36 1.81
CA GLY A 177 12.33 17.27 2.29
C GLY A 177 11.43 16.63 1.22
N ARG A 178 11.48 17.07 -0.03
CA ARG A 178 10.70 16.50 -1.15
C ARG A 178 11.53 15.59 -2.03
N ILE A 179 10.89 14.54 -2.54
CA ILE A 179 11.48 13.63 -3.53
C ILE A 179 11.47 14.29 -4.90
N MET A 180 12.67 14.55 -5.42
CA MET A 180 12.91 15.11 -6.76
C MET A 180 13.83 14.20 -7.57
N LEU A 181 13.72 14.27 -8.90
CA LEU A 181 14.51 13.46 -9.82
C LEU A 181 15.66 14.26 -10.44
N THR A 182 16.82 13.62 -10.52
CA THR A 182 18.05 14.19 -11.11
C THR A 182 18.16 13.95 -12.62
N SER A 183 17.16 13.29 -13.21
CA SER A 183 17.15 12.90 -14.62
C SER A 183 15.75 13.03 -15.24
N ILE A 184 15.66 13.78 -16.34
CA ILE A 184 14.44 13.87 -17.15
C ILE A 184 14.02 12.49 -17.67
N ALA A 185 14.99 11.64 -18.03
CA ALA A 185 14.71 10.29 -18.51
C ALA A 185 14.08 9.43 -17.40
N ALA A 186 14.57 9.52 -16.16
CA ALA A 186 14.00 8.82 -15.02
C ALA A 186 12.59 9.32 -14.70
N ALA A 187 12.35 10.64 -14.79
CA ALA A 187 11.03 11.22 -14.60
C ALA A 187 10.01 10.75 -15.64
N LYS A 188 10.40 10.75 -16.92
CA LYS A 188 9.57 10.22 -18.02
C LYS A 188 9.29 8.72 -17.83
N TRP A 189 10.32 7.95 -17.44
CA TRP A 189 10.17 6.53 -17.17
C TRP A 189 9.18 6.27 -16.05
N PHE A 190 9.32 6.94 -14.89
CA PHE A 190 8.42 6.72 -13.75
C PHE A 190 6.99 7.13 -14.07
N LYS A 191 6.79 8.28 -14.73
CA LYS A 191 5.45 8.71 -15.18
C LYS A 191 4.81 7.66 -16.09
N SER A 192 5.54 7.17 -17.10
CA SER A 192 5.04 6.12 -18.01
C SER A 192 4.72 4.81 -17.29
N LYS A 193 5.55 4.41 -16.32
CA LYS A 193 5.32 3.21 -15.51
C LYS A 193 4.13 3.37 -14.58
N PHE A 194 3.91 4.57 -14.04
CA PHE A 194 2.73 4.88 -13.24
C PHE A 194 1.44 4.86 -14.07
N GLU A 195 1.48 5.31 -15.33
CA GLU A 195 0.37 5.16 -16.28
C GLU A 195 0.04 3.68 -16.56
N ILE A 196 1.07 2.83 -16.75
CA ILE A 196 0.91 1.38 -16.87
C ILE A 196 0.29 0.78 -15.59
N LEU A 197 0.77 1.20 -14.41
CA LEU A 197 0.21 0.74 -13.14
C LEU A 197 -1.29 1.06 -13.06
N ASN A 198 -1.70 2.27 -13.39
CA ASN A 198 -3.11 2.64 -13.36
C ASN A 198 -3.94 1.84 -14.36
N LYS A 199 -3.47 1.69 -15.60
CA LYS A 199 -4.24 1.09 -16.67
C LYS A 199 -4.23 -0.44 -16.65
N ASP A 200 -3.04 -1.02 -16.52
CA ASP A 200 -2.79 -2.44 -16.75
C ASP A 200 -2.68 -3.24 -15.44
N TYR A 201 -2.68 -2.56 -14.28
CA TYR A 201 -2.78 -3.20 -12.97
C TYR A 201 -4.05 -2.78 -12.21
N PHE A 202 -4.25 -1.51 -11.87
CA PHE A 202 -5.44 -1.09 -11.11
C PHE A 202 -6.73 -1.23 -11.93
N ALA A 203 -6.73 -0.78 -13.19
CA ALA A 203 -7.87 -0.87 -14.10
C ALA A 203 -7.96 -2.20 -14.88
N LYS A 204 -7.10 -3.18 -14.55
CA LYS A 204 -7.16 -4.50 -15.19
C LYS A 204 -8.49 -5.17 -14.88
N LYS A 205 -9.21 -5.61 -15.93
CA LYS A 205 -10.58 -6.13 -15.83
C LYS A 205 -10.71 -7.28 -14.83
N GLU A 206 -9.75 -8.19 -14.79
CA GLU A 206 -9.71 -9.32 -13.84
C GLU A 206 -9.57 -8.85 -12.38
N HIS A 207 -8.78 -7.80 -12.14
CA HIS A 207 -8.56 -7.25 -10.81
C HIS A 207 -9.81 -6.54 -10.30
N LEU A 208 -10.44 -5.74 -11.17
CA LEU A 208 -11.74 -5.12 -10.89
C LEU A 208 -12.82 -6.16 -10.64
N TYR A 209 -12.89 -7.19 -11.48
CA TYR A 209 -13.83 -8.31 -11.31
C TYR A 209 -13.68 -8.94 -9.93
N ALA A 210 -12.46 -9.27 -9.51
CA ALA A 210 -12.22 -9.92 -8.23
C ALA A 210 -12.68 -9.04 -7.05
N ASN A 211 -12.29 -7.77 -7.03
CA ASN A 211 -12.63 -6.86 -5.95
C ASN A 211 -14.13 -6.50 -5.93
N GLU A 212 -14.77 -6.30 -7.08
CA GLU A 212 -16.20 -6.02 -7.18
C GLU A 212 -17.06 -7.21 -6.75
N LYS A 213 -16.73 -8.42 -7.21
CA LYS A 213 -17.47 -9.62 -6.81
C LYS A 213 -17.29 -9.92 -5.33
N LEU A 214 -16.08 -9.74 -4.79
CA LEU A 214 -15.81 -9.88 -3.36
C LEU A 214 -16.61 -8.85 -2.55
N THR A 215 -16.62 -7.58 -2.99
CA THR A 215 -17.43 -6.50 -2.39
C THR A 215 -18.92 -6.89 -2.36
N ALA A 216 -19.45 -7.44 -3.44
CA ALA A 216 -20.85 -7.87 -3.52
C ALA A 216 -21.16 -9.06 -2.60
N ILE A 217 -20.20 -9.96 -2.34
CA ILE A 217 -20.38 -11.03 -1.34
C ILE A 217 -20.44 -10.43 0.05
N ILE A 218 -19.50 -9.54 0.37
CA ILE A 218 -19.38 -8.93 1.69
C ILE A 218 -20.59 -8.04 2.01
N LYS A 219 -21.07 -7.21 1.06
CA LYS A 219 -22.29 -6.40 1.23
C LYS A 219 -23.51 -7.27 1.56
N GLN A 220 -23.65 -8.43 0.90
CA GLN A 220 -24.74 -9.36 1.19
C GLN A 220 -24.60 -9.97 2.59
N LEU A 221 -23.42 -10.48 2.95
CA LEU A 221 -23.23 -11.12 4.26
C LEU A 221 -23.37 -10.12 5.43
N LEU A 222 -23.04 -8.85 5.22
CA LEU A 222 -23.31 -7.78 6.18
C LEU A 222 -24.82 -7.54 6.35
N SER A 223 -25.59 -7.49 5.25
CA SER A 223 -27.05 -7.28 5.34
C SER A 223 -27.78 -8.46 6.00
N GLU A 224 -27.24 -9.67 5.81
CA GLU A 224 -27.70 -10.90 6.47
C GLU A 224 -27.18 -11.05 7.91
N LYS A 225 -26.30 -10.16 8.37
CA LYS A 225 -25.62 -10.21 9.69
C LYS A 225 -24.80 -11.50 9.90
N ALA A 226 -24.36 -12.13 8.81
CA ALA A 226 -23.46 -13.29 8.85
C ALA A 226 -22.01 -12.89 9.18
N ILE A 227 -21.65 -11.63 8.89
CA ILE A 227 -20.42 -10.97 9.31
C ILE A 227 -20.76 -9.57 9.84
N THR A 228 -19.79 -8.94 10.50
CA THR A 228 -19.90 -7.60 11.09
C THR A 228 -18.75 -6.71 10.63
N THR A 229 -18.88 -5.40 10.82
CA THR A 229 -17.81 -4.44 10.48
C THR A 229 -16.52 -4.70 11.26
N ALA A 230 -16.62 -5.23 12.49
CA ALA A 230 -15.47 -5.62 13.30
C ALA A 230 -14.67 -6.79 12.71
N ASP A 231 -15.27 -7.59 11.82
CA ASP A 231 -14.56 -8.70 11.17
C ASP A 231 -13.53 -8.24 10.15
N PHE A 232 -13.59 -6.98 9.69
CA PHE A 232 -12.59 -6.39 8.80
C PHE A 232 -11.29 -6.01 9.51
N GLU A 233 -11.30 -5.83 10.84
CA GLU A 233 -10.08 -5.59 11.62
C GLU A 233 -9.26 -6.87 11.85
N LYS A 234 -9.76 -8.02 11.37
CA LYS A 234 -9.01 -9.27 11.24
C LYS A 234 -8.06 -9.20 10.04
N ASP A 235 -7.55 -10.35 9.62
CA ASP A 235 -6.81 -10.49 8.36
C ASP A 235 -7.66 -11.14 7.26
N ASP A 236 -7.13 -11.15 6.03
CA ASP A 236 -7.81 -11.68 4.85
C ASP A 236 -8.20 -13.15 5.02
N THR A 237 -7.33 -13.95 5.65
CA THR A 237 -7.57 -15.38 5.84
C THR A 237 -8.75 -15.61 6.79
N GLN A 238 -8.79 -14.85 7.88
CA GLN A 238 -9.84 -14.94 8.88
C GLN A 238 -11.19 -14.47 8.32
N LEU A 239 -11.23 -13.33 7.61
CA LEU A 239 -12.46 -12.85 6.99
C LEU A 239 -12.92 -13.76 5.84
N LEU A 240 -12.01 -14.25 5.00
CA LEU A 240 -12.33 -15.21 3.95
C LEU A 240 -12.96 -16.48 4.53
N LYS A 241 -12.43 -17.00 5.64
CA LYS A 241 -12.99 -18.17 6.31
C LYS A 241 -14.42 -17.92 6.80
N LEU A 242 -14.73 -16.73 7.31
CA LEU A 242 -16.09 -16.38 7.70
C LEU A 242 -17.03 -16.35 6.49
N ILE A 243 -16.57 -15.79 5.36
CA ILE A 243 -17.31 -15.79 4.09
C ILE A 243 -17.60 -17.23 3.62
N GLU A 244 -16.56 -18.08 3.58
CA GLU A 244 -16.63 -19.47 3.12
C GLU A 244 -17.35 -20.43 4.11
N ASN A 245 -17.67 -19.99 5.33
CA ASN A 245 -18.51 -20.77 6.26
C ASN A 245 -19.98 -20.80 5.82
N THR A 246 -20.40 -19.88 4.94
CA THR A 246 -21.72 -19.92 4.32
C THR A 246 -21.67 -20.71 3.02
N VAL A 247 -22.70 -21.50 2.73
CA VAL A 247 -22.78 -22.27 1.46
C VAL A 247 -22.71 -21.33 0.26
N ALA A 248 -23.46 -20.23 0.31
CA ALA A 248 -23.49 -19.21 -0.74
C ALA A 248 -22.14 -18.49 -0.89
N GLY A 249 -21.51 -18.05 0.21
CA GLY A 249 -20.22 -17.37 0.17
C GLY A 249 -19.12 -18.28 -0.39
N LYS A 250 -19.05 -19.54 0.06
CA LYS A 250 -18.10 -20.52 -0.47
C LYS A 250 -18.27 -20.74 -1.97
N GLN A 251 -19.50 -20.92 -2.43
CA GLN A 251 -19.77 -21.07 -3.86
C GLN A 251 -19.31 -19.83 -4.63
N ARG A 252 -19.68 -18.63 -4.20
CA ARG A 252 -19.35 -17.37 -4.90
C ARG A 252 -17.85 -17.07 -4.92
N ILE A 253 -17.11 -17.44 -3.87
CA ILE A 253 -15.63 -17.34 -3.89
C ILE A 253 -15.03 -18.28 -4.95
N GLU A 254 -15.55 -19.51 -5.10
CA GLU A 254 -15.11 -20.42 -6.16
C GLU A 254 -15.48 -19.91 -7.57
N GLU A 255 -16.62 -19.23 -7.72
CA GLU A 255 -17.02 -18.55 -8.96
C GLU A 255 -16.05 -17.41 -9.31
N ILE A 256 -15.58 -16.64 -8.32
CA ILE A 256 -14.54 -15.62 -8.52
C ILE A 256 -13.25 -16.28 -9.02
N LYS A 257 -12.76 -17.32 -8.32
CA LYS A 257 -11.51 -18.02 -8.68
C LYS A 257 -11.54 -18.61 -10.10
N LYS A 258 -12.73 -18.99 -10.59
CA LYS A 258 -12.94 -19.54 -11.94
C LYS A 258 -13.26 -18.48 -12.99
N LEU A 259 -13.29 -17.19 -12.63
CA LEU A 259 -13.71 -16.10 -13.52
C LEU A 259 -15.09 -16.36 -14.15
N GLN A 260 -16.03 -16.88 -13.36
CA GLN A 260 -17.37 -17.18 -13.86
C GLN A 260 -18.08 -15.91 -14.33
N ASP A 261 -18.73 -15.99 -15.50
CA ASP A 261 -19.41 -14.86 -16.16
C ASP A 261 -18.49 -13.64 -16.48
N PHE A 262 -17.17 -13.82 -16.48
CA PHE A 262 -16.21 -12.74 -16.70
C PHE A 262 -16.31 -12.09 -18.10
N GLU A 263 -16.70 -12.84 -19.12
CA GLU A 263 -16.88 -12.29 -20.47
C GLU A 263 -17.98 -11.22 -20.50
N ALA A 264 -19.09 -11.47 -19.80
CA ALA A 264 -20.22 -10.55 -19.69
C ALA A 264 -20.01 -9.44 -18.64
N TYR A 265 -18.98 -9.57 -17.79
CA TYR A 265 -18.68 -8.59 -16.76
C TYR A 265 -18.26 -7.24 -17.36
N THR A 266 -18.85 -6.17 -16.83
CA THR A 266 -18.49 -4.77 -17.10
C THR A 266 -18.16 -4.11 -15.76
N PRO A 267 -16.96 -3.50 -15.60
CA PRO A 267 -16.59 -2.85 -14.35
C PRO A 267 -17.54 -1.72 -13.95
N GLY A 268 -17.86 -1.66 -12.66
CA GLY A 268 -18.69 -0.63 -12.04
C GLY A 268 -17.93 0.28 -11.05
N PHE A 269 -16.70 -0.05 -10.68
CA PHE A 269 -15.87 0.78 -9.82
C PHE A 269 -15.41 2.06 -10.52
N ASN A 270 -15.56 3.18 -9.82
CA ASN A 270 -14.89 4.42 -10.15
C ASN A 270 -13.52 4.42 -9.48
N LEU A 271 -12.49 4.06 -10.24
CA LEU A 271 -11.12 4.13 -9.74
C LEU A 271 -10.70 5.57 -9.50
N LYS A 272 -9.95 5.79 -8.42
CA LYS A 272 -9.27 7.06 -8.16
C LYS A 272 -8.28 7.34 -9.28
N ASP A 273 -8.47 8.47 -9.98
CA ASP A 273 -7.50 8.92 -10.98
C ASP A 273 -6.24 9.42 -10.27
N ARG A 274 -5.10 8.80 -10.57
CA ARG A 274 -3.81 9.11 -9.95
C ARG A 274 -2.86 9.54 -11.05
N VAL A 275 -2.40 10.80 -11.03
CA VAL A 275 -1.43 11.31 -11.99
C VAL A 275 -0.20 11.81 -11.25
N VAL A 276 0.98 11.41 -11.73
CA VAL A 276 2.26 11.93 -11.24
C VAL A 276 2.88 12.89 -12.24
N ASP A 277 3.49 13.94 -11.70
CA ASP A 277 4.26 14.94 -12.45
C ASP A 277 5.54 15.22 -11.65
N PRO A 278 6.54 14.33 -11.75
CA PRO A 278 7.72 14.38 -10.90
C PRO A 278 8.44 15.72 -10.96
N GLU A 279 8.82 16.22 -9.78
CA GLU A 279 9.71 17.36 -9.64
C GLU A 279 11.15 16.97 -10.05
N LEU A 280 11.87 17.92 -10.63
CA LEU A 280 13.24 17.75 -11.14
C LEU A 280 14.17 18.72 -10.42
N TYR A 281 15.34 18.24 -10.05
CA TYR A 281 16.44 19.07 -9.54
C TYR A 281 17.74 18.72 -10.30
N ILE A 282 18.06 19.50 -11.33
CA ILE A 282 19.17 19.23 -12.25
C ILE A 282 20.07 20.44 -12.35
N GLY A 283 21.34 20.29 -11.98
CA GLY A 283 22.33 21.38 -12.06
C GLY A 283 21.95 22.64 -11.28
N GLY A 284 21.27 22.48 -10.13
CA GLY A 284 20.79 23.59 -9.30
C GLY A 284 19.51 24.26 -9.78
N LYS A 285 18.84 23.72 -10.81
CA LYS A 285 17.57 24.23 -11.32
C LYS A 285 16.42 23.31 -10.95
N TYR A 286 15.34 23.92 -10.50
CA TYR A 286 14.07 23.27 -10.23
C TYR A 286 13.14 23.35 -11.44
N ALA A 287 12.48 22.25 -11.78
CA ALA A 287 11.41 22.22 -12.77
C ALA A 287 10.42 21.09 -12.45
N ARG A 288 9.23 21.11 -13.07
CA ARG A 288 8.36 19.93 -13.15
C ARG A 288 8.53 19.26 -14.50
N LEU A 289 8.35 17.94 -14.57
CA LEU A 289 8.43 17.20 -15.83
C LEU A 289 7.52 17.79 -16.92
N SER A 290 6.31 18.22 -16.56
CA SER A 290 5.38 18.88 -17.48
C SER A 290 5.88 20.21 -18.08
N ALA A 291 6.89 20.83 -17.49
CA ALA A 291 7.45 22.11 -17.91
C ALA A 291 8.77 21.97 -18.70
N VAL A 292 9.23 20.74 -19.01
CA VAL A 292 10.52 20.46 -19.67
C VAL A 292 10.38 19.64 -20.95
#